data_AF-A0A950JTE7-F1
#
_entry.id   AF-A0A950JTE7-F1
#
_cell.length_a   1.000
_cell.length_b   1.000
_cell.length_c   1.000
_cell.angle_alpha   90.00
_cell.angle_beta   90.00
_cell.angle_gamma   90.00
#
_symmetry.space_group_name_H-M   'P 1'
#
loop_
_entity.id
_entity.type
_entity.pdbx_description
1 polymer ?
#
loop_
_entity_poly.entity_id
_entity_poly.type
_entity_poly.pdbx_seq_one_letter_code
_entity_poly.pdbx_strand_id
1 'polypeptide(L)'
;MAEPLDRQEAFSGTQDVRQQHRFDVKRLERYLADHIAGFAPPLEVRQFKGGQSNPTYQLITAKKKYVLRRKPPGKLLPSAHAVDREFRIISALHPTGFPVARPYLLCEDESIIGTMFYVMEHVEGRIYWGPLLP
;
A
#
# COMPACT_ATOMS: atom_id res chain seq x y z
N MET A 1 -3.41 36.50 -2.18
CA MET A 1 -2.35 35.47 -2.14
C MET A 1 -3.00 34.19 -1.66
N ALA A 2 -2.82 33.06 -2.35
CA ALA A 2 -3.36 31.79 -1.87
C ALA A 2 -2.59 31.35 -0.63
N GLU A 3 -3.28 30.83 0.39
CA GLU A 3 -2.61 30.24 1.55
C GLU A 3 -1.73 29.07 1.11
N PRO A 4 -0.52 28.92 1.68
CA PRO A 4 0.33 27.79 1.36
C PRO A 4 -0.33 26.49 1.81
N LEU A 5 -0.30 25.48 0.94
CA LEU A 5 -0.85 24.15 1.23
C LEU A 5 -0.20 23.56 2.49
N ASP A 6 -1.00 23.30 3.52
CA ASP A 6 -0.57 22.47 4.64
C ASP A 6 -0.39 21.02 4.15
N ARG A 7 0.87 20.65 3.91
CA ARG A 7 1.25 19.31 3.44
C ARG A 7 0.97 18.24 4.49
N GLN A 8 1.06 18.58 5.77
CA GLN A 8 0.80 17.64 6.84
C GLN A 8 -0.67 17.24 6.81
N GLU A 9 -1.58 18.21 6.69
CA GLU A 9 -3.00 17.93 6.57
C GLU A 9 -3.34 17.21 5.25
N ALA A 10 -2.79 17.69 4.12
CA ALA A 10 -3.12 17.20 2.79
C ALA A 10 -2.76 15.72 2.55
N PHE A 11 -1.67 15.24 3.15
CA PHE A 11 -1.13 13.91 2.87
C PHE A 11 -1.25 12.91 4.03
N SER A 12 -1.67 13.35 5.21
CA SER A 12 -1.83 12.46 6.36
C SER A 12 -3.11 11.66 6.34
N GLY A 13 -3.01 10.43 6.85
CA GLY A 13 -4.13 9.52 7.05
C GLY A 13 -4.64 8.88 5.76
N THR A 14 -5.86 8.38 5.85
CA THR A 14 -6.53 7.65 4.77
C THR A 14 -7.86 8.30 4.38
N GLN A 15 -8.33 7.96 3.19
CA GLN A 15 -9.57 8.41 2.59
C GLN A 15 -10.25 7.23 1.90
N ASP A 16 -11.45 7.45 1.38
CA ASP A 16 -12.10 6.46 0.52
C ASP A 16 -11.28 6.22 -0.75
N VAL A 17 -11.38 4.99 -1.27
CA VAL A 17 -10.68 4.60 -2.49
C VAL A 17 -11.21 5.43 -3.66
N ARG A 18 -10.30 6.20 -4.27
CA ARG A 18 -10.59 7.02 -5.46
C ARG A 18 -11.20 6.14 -6.55
N GLN A 19 -12.19 6.65 -7.29
CA GLN A 19 -12.97 5.86 -8.25
C GLN A 19 -12.11 5.08 -9.25
N GLN A 20 -11.13 5.74 -9.87
CA GLN A 20 -10.18 5.15 -10.81
C GLN A 20 -9.24 4.09 -10.20
N HIS A 21 -9.21 3.99 -8.87
CA HIS A 21 -8.33 3.11 -8.11
C HIS A 21 -9.08 1.99 -7.39
N ARG A 22 -10.39 1.83 -7.64
CA ARG A 22 -11.19 0.73 -7.10
C ARG A 22 -10.83 -0.61 -7.75
N PHE A 23 -11.10 -1.69 -7.02
CA PHE A 23 -10.89 -3.08 -7.44
C PHE A 23 -11.82 -4.00 -6.62
N ASP A 24 -11.90 -5.28 -6.97
CA ASP A 24 -12.72 -6.26 -6.25
C ASP A 24 -12.10 -6.60 -4.88
N VAL A 25 -12.63 -5.98 -3.82
CA VAL A 25 -12.18 -6.18 -2.44
C VAL A 25 -12.44 -7.61 -1.96
N LYS A 26 -13.52 -8.26 -2.42
CA LYS A 26 -13.84 -9.63 -1.99
C LYS A 26 -12.93 -10.67 -2.63
N ARG A 27 -12.52 -10.45 -3.89
CA ARG A 27 -11.48 -11.27 -4.53
C ARG A 27 -10.13 -11.11 -3.82
N LEU A 28 -9.75 -9.88 -3.47
CA LEU A 28 -8.55 -9.64 -2.67
C LEU A 28 -8.64 -10.31 -1.29
N GLU A 29 -9.75 -10.16 -0.58
CA GLU A 29 -9.98 -10.73 0.76
C GLU A 29 -9.76 -12.24 0.78
N ARG A 30 -10.36 -12.97 -0.18
CA ARG A 30 -10.15 -14.42 -0.32
C ARG A 30 -8.69 -14.76 -0.60
N TYR A 31 -8.08 -14.09 -1.57
CA TYR A 31 -6.69 -14.32 -1.92
C TYR A 31 -5.75 -14.10 -0.73
N LEU A 32 -5.92 -13.00 0.02
CA LEU A 32 -5.07 -12.72 1.17
C LEU A 32 -5.29 -13.68 2.34
N ALA A 33 -6.53 -14.16 2.55
CA ALA A 33 -6.82 -15.16 3.58
C ALA A 33 -6.07 -16.47 3.33
N ASP A 34 -5.94 -16.87 2.06
CA ASP A 34 -5.26 -18.11 1.67
C ASP A 34 -3.72 -17.99 1.71
N HIS A 35 -3.17 -16.77 1.55
CA HIS A 35 -1.73 -16.55 1.37
C HIS A 35 -1.02 -15.88 2.56
N ILE A 36 -1.75 -15.19 3.44
CA ILE A 36 -1.18 -14.52 4.62
C ILE A 36 -1.63 -15.23 5.89
N ALA A 37 -0.69 -15.92 6.54
CA ALA A 37 -0.94 -16.56 7.82
C ALA A 37 -1.47 -15.54 8.86
N GLY A 38 -2.62 -15.86 9.44
CA GLY A 38 -3.28 -15.02 10.44
C GLY A 38 -4.06 -13.83 9.89
N PHE A 39 -4.23 -13.72 8.57
CA PHE A 39 -5.19 -12.79 7.97
C PHE A 39 -6.62 -13.17 8.38
N ALA A 40 -7.44 -12.19 8.78
CA ALA A 40 -8.72 -12.44 9.42
C ALA A 40 -9.83 -11.53 8.86
N PRO A 41 -10.62 -12.00 7.86
CA PRO A 41 -11.77 -11.26 7.35
C PRO A 41 -12.74 -10.81 8.48
N PRO A 42 -13.57 -9.77 8.28
CA PRO A 42 -13.75 -9.01 7.03
C PRO A 42 -12.61 -8.03 6.74
N LEU A 43 -12.40 -7.74 5.45
CA LEU A 43 -11.45 -6.76 4.95
C LEU A 43 -12.15 -5.43 4.64
N GLU A 44 -11.70 -4.37 5.31
CA GLU A 44 -11.95 -2.99 4.92
C GLU A 44 -10.71 -2.43 4.19
N VAL A 45 -10.94 -1.62 3.14
CA VAL A 45 -9.88 -1.01 2.34
C VAL A 45 -10.03 0.50 2.33
N ARG A 46 -8.96 1.19 2.76
CA ARG A 46 -8.85 2.65 2.72
C ARG A 46 -7.64 3.04 1.87
N GLN A 47 -7.69 4.17 1.16
CA GLN A 47 -6.56 4.66 0.37
C GLN A 47 -5.77 5.71 1.16
N PHE A 48 -4.44 5.64 1.14
CA PHE A 48 -3.62 6.72 1.73
C PHE A 48 -3.73 8.01 0.90
N LYS A 49 -3.76 9.16 1.58
CA LYS A 49 -3.82 10.45 0.89
C LYS A 49 -2.50 10.76 0.16
N GLY A 50 -1.37 10.52 0.83
CA GLY A 50 -0.02 10.63 0.27
C GLY A 50 0.43 9.43 -0.59
N GLY A 51 1.52 9.62 -1.33
CA GLY A 51 2.09 8.59 -2.23
C GLY A 51 1.40 8.54 -3.59
N GLN A 52 1.83 9.39 -4.53
CA GLN A 52 1.14 9.55 -5.82
C GLN A 52 1.62 8.60 -6.94
N SER A 53 2.84 8.09 -6.88
CA SER A 53 3.36 7.26 -7.98
C SER A 53 2.71 5.88 -8.05
N ASN A 54 2.54 5.21 -6.90
CA ASN A 54 1.90 3.89 -6.82
C ASN A 54 0.75 3.96 -5.82
N PRO A 55 -0.50 3.63 -6.22
CA PRO A 55 -1.62 3.57 -5.30
C PRO A 55 -1.29 2.69 -4.08
N THR A 56 -1.38 3.29 -2.90
CA THR A 56 -1.09 2.63 -1.62
C THR A 56 -2.36 2.65 -0.75
N TYR A 57 -2.65 1.51 -0.12
CA TYR A 57 -3.89 1.26 0.61
C TYR A 57 -3.59 0.70 1.99
N GLN A 58 -4.40 1.10 2.96
CA GLN A 58 -4.48 0.46 4.25
C GLN A 58 -5.53 -0.65 4.17
N LEU A 59 -5.13 -1.86 4.49
CA LEU A 59 -6.00 -3.03 4.61
C LEU A 59 -6.28 -3.23 6.09
N ILE A 60 -7.54 -3.19 6.49
CA ILE A 60 -7.95 -3.29 7.88
C ILE A 60 -8.73 -4.58 8.05
N THR A 61 -8.29 -5.39 9.00
CA THR A 61 -8.96 -6.63 9.40
C THR A 61 -9.32 -6.55 10.88
N ALA A 62 -10.12 -7.50 11.38
CA ALA A 62 -10.48 -7.54 12.79
C ALA A 62 -9.26 -7.67 13.74
N LYS A 63 -8.15 -8.24 13.26
CA LYS A 63 -6.96 -8.52 14.09
C LYS A 63 -5.79 -7.58 13.81
N LYS A 64 -5.57 -7.21 12.55
CA LYS A 64 -4.35 -6.54 12.10
C LYS A 64 -4.62 -5.56 10.97
N LYS A 65 -3.69 -4.60 10.81
CA LYS A 65 -3.63 -3.73 9.64
C LYS A 65 -2.45 -4.13 8.76
N TYR A 66 -2.61 -3.95 7.45
CA TYR A 66 -1.58 -4.17 6.45
C TYR A 66 -1.52 -2.98 5.50
N VAL A 67 -0.44 -2.89 4.73
CA VAL A 67 -0.31 -1.93 3.64
C VAL A 67 -0.21 -2.70 2.33
N LEU A 68 -1.07 -2.36 1.37
CA LEU A 68 -1.00 -2.83 -0.01
C LEU A 68 -0.48 -1.72 -0.90
N ARG A 69 0.51 -2.02 -1.73
CA ARG A 69 1.01 -1.11 -2.76
C ARG A 69 0.95 -1.81 -4.11
N ARG A 70 0.38 -1.15 -5.11
CA ARG A 70 0.16 -1.74 -6.43
C ARG A 70 0.54 -0.81 -7.56
N LYS A 71 0.74 -1.39 -8.74
CA LYS A 71 0.86 -0.62 -9.99
C LYS A 71 -0.43 0.18 -10.24
N PRO A 72 -0.34 1.43 -10.72
CA PRO A 72 -1.51 2.16 -11.17
C PRO A 72 -2.20 1.41 -12.33
N PRO A 73 -3.53 1.50 -12.44
CA PRO A 73 -4.25 0.87 -13.55
C PRO A 73 -3.97 1.60 -14.88
N GLY A 74 -4.10 0.88 -15.99
CA GLY A 74 -3.96 1.41 -17.34
C GLY A 74 -2.65 1.02 -18.04
N LYS A 75 -2.42 1.59 -19.22
CA LYS A 75 -1.22 1.31 -20.03
C LYS A 75 -0.02 2.07 -19.47
N LEU A 76 0.92 1.35 -18.87
CA LEU A 76 2.12 1.92 -18.28
C LEU A 76 3.29 1.89 -19.26
N LEU A 77 4.19 2.86 -19.13
CA LEU A 77 5.46 2.83 -19.84
C LEU A 77 6.31 1.64 -19.34
N PRO A 78 7.15 1.04 -20.22
CA PRO A 78 8.10 0.03 -19.79
C PRO A 78 8.96 0.51 -18.61
N SER A 79 9.17 -0.36 -17.62
CA SER A 79 9.97 -0.08 -16.40
C SER A 79 9.39 0.98 -15.44
N ALA A 80 8.26 1.60 -15.75
CA ALA A 80 7.54 2.42 -14.78
C ALA A 80 6.85 1.52 -13.73
N HIS A 81 6.82 1.97 -12.48
CA HIS A 81 6.07 1.30 -11.39
C HIS A 81 6.53 -0.14 -11.08
N ALA A 82 7.85 -0.34 -10.92
CA ALA A 82 8.47 -1.61 -10.55
C ALA A 82 8.25 -1.98 -9.06
N VAL A 83 7.00 -2.23 -8.67
CA VAL A 83 6.62 -2.61 -7.29
C VAL A 83 7.21 -3.95 -6.85
N ASP A 84 7.53 -4.83 -7.80
CA ASP A 84 8.27 -6.09 -7.61
C ASP A 84 9.69 -5.83 -7.10
N ARG A 85 10.39 -4.84 -7.69
CA ARG A 85 11.72 -4.42 -7.26
C ARG A 85 11.68 -3.80 -5.86
N GLU A 86 10.67 -2.98 -5.57
CA GLU A 86 10.44 -2.44 -4.22
C GLU A 86 10.29 -3.58 -3.20
N PHE A 87 9.41 -4.55 -3.48
CA PHE A 87 9.19 -5.71 -2.62
C PHE A 87 10.46 -6.56 -2.41
N ARG A 88 11.22 -6.80 -3.48
CA ARG A 88 12.47 -7.57 -3.42
C ARG A 88 13.50 -6.91 -2.50
N ILE A 89 13.65 -5.58 -2.57
CA ILE A 89 14.57 -4.83 -1.71
C ILE A 89 14.11 -4.90 -0.25
N ILE A 90 12.83 -4.63 0.02
CA ILE A 90 12.27 -4.71 1.38
C ILE A 90 12.46 -6.12 1.96
N SER A 91 12.23 -7.15 1.15
CA SER A 91 12.36 -8.54 1.56
C SER A 91 13.80 -8.98 1.83
N ALA A 92 14.76 -8.41 1.12
CA ALA A 92 16.18 -8.63 1.39
C ALA A 92 16.66 -7.88 2.64
N LEU A 93 16.13 -6.69 2.92
CA LEU A 93 16.54 -5.85 4.04
C LEU A 93 15.91 -6.27 5.37
N HIS A 94 14.65 -6.70 5.38
CA HIS A 94 13.96 -7.08 6.62
C HIS A 94 14.71 -8.12 7.48
N PRO A 95 15.21 -9.25 6.93
CA PRO A 95 15.91 -10.25 7.76
C PRO A 95 17.27 -9.79 8.28
N THR A 96 17.84 -8.67 7.80
CA THR A 96 19.11 -8.12 8.32
C THR A 96 18.93 -7.25 9.56
N GLY A 97 17.68 -7.03 10.00
CA GLY A 97 17.35 -6.12 11.10
C GLY A 97 17.32 -4.64 10.68
N PHE A 98 17.43 -4.34 9.39
CA PHE A 98 17.25 -2.98 8.89
C PHE A 98 15.79 -2.53 9.10
N PRO A 99 15.52 -1.26 9.49
CA PRO A 99 14.17 -0.80 9.85
C PRO A 99 13.27 -0.61 8.62
N VAL A 100 12.75 -1.73 8.11
CA VAL A 100 11.74 -1.80 7.05
C VAL A 100 10.55 -2.61 7.54
N ALA A 101 9.37 -2.35 6.96
CA ALA A 101 8.17 -3.10 7.25
C ALA A 101 8.35 -4.58 6.90
N ARG A 102 7.75 -5.48 7.69
CA ARG A 102 7.72 -6.90 7.35
C ARG A 102 6.99 -7.12 6.02
N PRO A 103 7.64 -7.71 5.00
CA PRO A 103 6.95 -8.13 3.78
C PRO A 103 6.05 -9.35 4.07
N TYR A 104 4.88 -9.40 3.45
CA TYR A 104 3.98 -10.56 3.53
C TYR A 104 3.95 -11.33 2.22
N LEU A 105 3.63 -10.69 1.10
CA LEU A 105 3.59 -11.33 -0.22
C LEU A 105 3.74 -10.33 -1.36
N LEU A 106 4.18 -10.85 -2.51
CA LEU A 106 4.08 -10.22 -3.84
C LEU A 106 3.10 -11.07 -4.67
N CYS A 107 2.17 -10.41 -5.35
CA CYS A 107 1.23 -11.04 -6.28
C CYS A 107 1.45 -10.45 -7.67
N GLU A 108 2.01 -11.25 -8.56
CA GLU A 108 2.23 -10.91 -9.97
C GLU A 108 1.02 -11.27 -10.86
N ASP A 109 0.07 -12.05 -10.34
CA ASP A 109 -1.18 -12.37 -11.04
C ASP A 109 -2.12 -11.15 -11.07
N GLU A 110 -2.15 -10.48 -12.21
CA GLU A 110 -3.03 -9.34 -12.46
C GLU A 110 -4.52 -9.72 -12.46
N SER A 111 -4.87 -11.00 -12.57
CA SER A 111 -6.26 -11.45 -12.51
C SER A 111 -6.91 -11.15 -11.15
N ILE A 112 -6.12 -11.02 -10.07
CA ILE A 112 -6.63 -10.88 -8.69
C ILE A 112 -7.29 -9.51 -8.46
N ILE A 113 -6.61 -8.40 -8.77
CA ILE A 113 -7.14 -7.03 -8.61
C ILE A 113 -6.83 -6.10 -9.79
N GLY A 114 -6.53 -6.66 -10.95
CA GLY A 114 -6.28 -5.94 -12.20
C GLY A 114 -4.86 -5.39 -12.38
N THR A 115 -4.04 -5.41 -11.33
CA THR A 115 -2.63 -5.00 -11.39
C THR A 115 -1.79 -5.76 -10.37
N MET A 116 -0.50 -5.93 -10.66
CA MET A 116 0.48 -6.48 -9.71
C MET A 116 0.55 -5.62 -8.44
N PHE A 117 0.67 -6.29 -7.30
CA PHE A 117 0.71 -5.65 -5.98
C PHE A 117 1.56 -6.44 -5.00
N TYR A 118 1.98 -5.78 -3.93
CA TYR A 118 2.54 -6.45 -2.77
C TYR A 118 1.88 -5.97 -1.48
N VAL A 119 1.97 -6.80 -0.44
CA VAL A 119 1.47 -6.53 0.90
C VAL A 119 2.62 -6.56 1.90
N MET A 120 2.64 -5.57 2.79
CA MET A 120 3.59 -5.46 3.89
C MET A 120 2.86 -5.07 5.19
N GLU A 121 3.60 -5.11 6.29
CA GLU A 121 3.13 -4.67 7.59
C GLU A 121 2.75 -3.20 7.60
N HIS A 122 1.67 -2.91 8.34
CA HIS A 122 1.34 -1.55 8.72
C HIS A 122 2.10 -1.18 9.99
N VAL A 123 3.24 -0.50 9.82
CA VAL A 123 4.01 0.04 10.94
C VAL A 123 3.40 1.37 11.38
N GLU A 124 2.93 1.45 12.62
CA GLU A 124 2.44 2.70 13.20
C GLU A 124 3.62 3.62 13.56
N GLY A 125 3.51 4.89 13.17
CA GLY A 125 4.60 5.84 13.35
C GLY A 125 4.21 7.25 12.94
N ARG A 126 5.18 8.16 13.01
CA ARG A 126 5.01 9.58 12.66
C ARG A 126 5.64 9.82 11.28
N ILE A 127 4.86 10.38 10.36
CA ILE A 127 5.33 10.83 9.05
C ILE A 127 5.32 12.35 9.05
N TYR A 128 6.48 12.93 8.80
CA TYR A 128 6.67 14.37 8.64
C TYR A 128 6.61 14.71 7.14
N TRP A 129 5.55 15.40 6.71
CA TRP A 129 5.38 15.79 5.29
C TRP A 129 6.02 17.14 4.96
N GLY A 130 6.31 17.94 5.99
CA GLY A 130 7.10 19.15 5.87
C GLY A 130 8.57 18.81 5.57
N PRO A 131 9.23 19.51 4.64
CA PRO A 131 10.65 19.33 4.38
C PRO A 131 11.53 19.90 5.51
N LEU A 132 10.96 20.75 6.35
CA LEU A 132 11.58 21.24 7.57
C LEU A 132 11.25 20.25 8.68
N LEU A 133 12.28 19.59 9.20
CA LEU A 133 12.16 18.83 10.44
C LEU A 133 11.88 19.81 11.60
N PRO A 134 11.11 19.40 12.62
CA PRO A 134 10.96 20.20 13.84
C PRO A 134 12.30 20.45 14.54
#